data_AF-A0A6G3MK80-F1
#
_entry.id   AF-A0A6G3MK80-F1
#
_cell.length_a   1.000
_cell.length_b   1.000
_cell.length_c   1.000
_cell.angle_alpha   90.00
_cell.angle_beta   90.00
_cell.angle_gamma   90.00
#
_symmetry.space_group_name_H-M   'P 1'
#
loop_
_entity.id
_entity.type
_entity.pdbx_description
1 polymer ?
#
loop_
_entity_poly.entity_id
_entity_poly.type
_entity_poly.pdbx_seq_one_letter_code
_entity_poly.pdbx_strand_id
1 'polypeptide(L)'
;AQKAKEFIINLRETNFGEEMESKHSFDSKLEIYDKYLLDCKEALVQLNDFIHSDQKPTYFDERYNTPRDLEQIYNYLTFLKISLSSQRNHIIFYDLLNKFESQLVSVENRHSTKASQKRIDTVRPEHFIRIFDQLIQNSNEILNVKGVHDSSLKDGCVSSLNIFNACRCYFGAILMQTDKRFKDAVCLLYKSLKYFGLFKNFDSMVSSHKFI
;
A
#
# COMPACT_ATOMS: atom_id res chain seq x y z
N ALA A 1 -3.74 2.46 -27.08
CA ALA A 1 -2.33 2.67 -27.45
C ALA A 1 -1.83 4.09 -27.15
N GLN A 2 -2.43 5.14 -27.72
CA GLN A 2 -2.03 6.53 -27.49
C GLN A 2 -2.10 6.94 -26.01
N LYS A 3 -3.17 6.61 -25.28
CA LYS A 3 -3.29 6.90 -23.84
C LYS A 3 -2.23 6.21 -22.99
N ALA A 4 -1.84 4.99 -23.36
CA ALA A 4 -0.78 4.26 -22.67
C ALA A 4 0.59 4.94 -22.85
N LYS A 5 0.89 5.42 -24.06
CA LYS A 5 2.11 6.19 -24.34
C LYS A 5 2.09 7.53 -23.59
N GLU A 6 0.99 8.27 -23.67
CA GLU A 6 0.80 9.55 -22.96
C GLU A 6 0.93 9.37 -21.44
N PHE A 7 0.33 8.33 -20.86
CA PHE A 7 0.46 8.02 -19.45
C PHE A 7 1.92 7.75 -19.04
N ILE A 8 2.64 6.91 -19.80
CA ILE A 8 4.05 6.59 -19.51
C ILE A 8 4.92 7.86 -19.61
N ILE A 9 4.65 8.71 -20.59
CA ILE A 9 5.35 10.00 -20.76
C ILE A 9 5.04 10.90 -19.56
N ASN A 10 3.77 11.12 -19.21
CA ASN A 10 3.37 11.96 -18.08
C ASN A 10 3.92 11.47 -16.72
N LEU A 11 4.06 10.15 -16.56
CA LEU A 11 4.63 9.55 -15.36
C LEU A 11 6.17 9.67 -15.31
N ARG A 12 6.84 9.71 -16.47
CA ARG A 12 8.31 9.76 -16.59
C ARG A 12 8.85 11.19 -16.70
N GLU A 13 8.17 12.04 -17.44
CA GLU A 13 8.50 13.46 -17.61
C GLU A 13 7.89 14.24 -16.45
N THR A 14 8.72 14.42 -15.41
CA THR A 14 8.75 15.43 -14.33
C THR A 14 7.47 15.86 -13.61
N ASN A 15 6.30 15.90 -14.27
CA ASN A 15 5.02 16.34 -13.74
C ASN A 15 4.61 15.59 -12.47
N PHE A 16 4.70 14.25 -12.42
CA PHE A 16 4.27 13.53 -11.21
C PHE A 16 5.14 13.84 -9.99
N GLY A 17 6.47 13.87 -10.16
CA GLY A 17 7.42 14.16 -9.07
C GLY A 17 7.31 15.61 -8.59
N GLU A 18 7.31 16.56 -9.53
CA GLU A 18 7.17 17.99 -9.24
C GLU A 18 5.80 18.33 -8.64
N GLU A 19 4.71 17.75 -9.16
CA GLU A 19 3.37 17.91 -8.59
C GLU A 19 3.34 17.38 -7.15
N MET A 20 3.95 16.22 -6.87
CA MET A 20 4.02 15.66 -5.51
C MET A 20 4.84 16.50 -4.53
N GLU A 21 5.95 17.08 -4.99
CA GLU A 21 6.80 17.96 -4.18
C GLU A 21 6.12 19.32 -3.91
N SER A 22 5.34 19.81 -4.87
CA SER A 22 4.60 21.07 -4.75
C SER A 22 3.43 21.00 -3.75
N LYS A 23 2.95 19.81 -3.42
CA LYS A 23 1.82 19.61 -2.48
C LYS A 23 2.31 19.26 -1.08
N HIS A 24 1.86 20.02 -0.09
CA HIS A 24 2.20 19.78 1.32
C HIS A 24 1.10 19.03 2.10
N SER A 25 -0.16 19.06 1.64
CA SER A 25 -1.26 18.35 2.30
C SER A 25 -1.37 16.90 1.87
N PHE A 26 -1.77 16.01 2.78
CA PHE A 26 -2.11 14.61 2.49
C PHE A 26 -3.21 14.52 1.44
N ASP A 27 -4.29 15.30 1.57
CA ASP A 27 -5.43 15.28 0.65
C ASP A 27 -5.02 15.61 -0.78
N SER A 28 -4.21 16.66 -0.97
CA SER A 28 -3.73 17.06 -2.30
C SER A 28 -2.81 16.01 -2.92
N LYS A 29 -1.99 15.30 -2.12
CA LYS A 29 -1.18 14.19 -2.63
C LYS A 29 -2.07 13.01 -3.03
N LEU A 30 -3.12 12.70 -2.26
CA LEU A 30 -4.06 11.64 -2.58
C LEU A 30 -4.82 11.92 -3.88
N GLU A 31 -5.24 13.17 -4.12
CA GLU A 31 -5.88 13.58 -5.38
C GLU A 31 -4.98 13.31 -6.60
N ILE A 32 -3.68 13.59 -6.49
CA ILE A 32 -2.73 13.29 -7.58
C ILE A 32 -2.63 11.78 -7.80
N TYR A 33 -2.46 10.98 -6.73
CA TYR A 33 -2.46 9.53 -6.87
C TYR A 33 -3.75 8.98 -7.49
N ASP A 34 -4.91 9.50 -7.09
CA ASP A 34 -6.20 9.08 -7.60
C ASP A 34 -6.38 9.42 -9.09
N LYS A 35 -5.92 10.60 -9.51
CA LYS A 35 -5.86 10.99 -10.92
C LYS A 35 -4.98 10.03 -11.73
N TYR A 36 -3.74 9.82 -11.34
CA TYR A 36 -2.81 8.95 -12.09
C TYR A 36 -3.26 7.48 -12.07
N LEU A 37 -3.90 7.01 -10.99
CA LEU A 37 -4.50 5.67 -10.95
C LEU A 37 -5.67 5.54 -11.92
N LEU A 38 -6.50 6.57 -12.07
CA LEU A 38 -7.59 6.60 -13.04
C LEU A 38 -7.03 6.56 -14.47
N ASP A 39 -6.08 7.44 -14.78
CA ASP A 39 -5.43 7.51 -16.10
C ASP A 39 -4.77 6.17 -16.47
N CYS A 40 -4.11 5.53 -15.49
CA CYS A 40 -3.49 4.22 -15.67
C CYS A 40 -4.52 3.12 -15.98
N LYS A 41 -5.68 3.13 -15.29
CA LYS A 41 -6.77 2.17 -15.55
C LYS A 41 -7.36 2.35 -16.94
N GLU A 42 -7.59 3.58 -17.36
CA GLU A 42 -8.07 3.86 -18.72
C GLU A 42 -7.08 3.42 -19.79
N ALA A 43 -5.79 3.66 -19.57
CA ALA A 43 -4.72 3.20 -20.46
C ALA A 43 -4.68 1.68 -20.57
N LEU A 44 -4.85 0.96 -19.45
CA LEU A 44 -4.90 -0.51 -19.42
C LEU A 44 -6.10 -1.07 -20.18
N VAL A 45 -7.30 -0.50 -19.99
CA VAL A 45 -8.51 -0.92 -20.72
C VAL A 45 -8.29 -0.74 -22.22
N GLN A 46 -7.84 0.44 -22.64
CA GLN A 46 -7.60 0.72 -24.05
C GLN A 46 -6.52 -0.20 -24.65
N LEU A 47 -5.49 -0.54 -23.89
CA LEU A 47 -4.44 -1.46 -24.34
C LEU A 47 -4.95 -2.91 -24.43
N ASN A 48 -5.79 -3.34 -23.48
CA ASN A 48 -6.39 -4.66 -23.50
C ASN A 48 -7.34 -4.84 -24.69
N ASP A 49 -8.20 -3.87 -24.95
CA ASP A 49 -9.10 -3.88 -26.12
C ASP A 49 -8.29 -3.96 -27.42
N PHE A 50 -7.14 -3.30 -27.43
CA PHE A 50 -6.24 -3.28 -28.58
C PHE A 50 -5.54 -4.62 -28.80
N ILE A 51 -5.06 -5.28 -27.74
CA ILE A 51 -4.42 -6.62 -27.81
C ILE A 51 -5.38 -7.67 -28.40
N HIS A 52 -6.68 -7.54 -28.12
CA HIS A 52 -7.71 -8.47 -28.58
C HIS A 52 -8.38 -8.03 -29.90
N SER A 53 -7.95 -6.91 -30.48
CA SER A 53 -8.46 -6.39 -31.75
C SER A 53 -7.51 -6.77 -32.88
N ASP A 54 -8.06 -7.14 -34.05
CA ASP A 54 -7.27 -7.41 -35.27
C ASP A 54 -6.67 -6.13 -35.91
N GLN A 55 -6.91 -4.95 -35.29
CA GLN A 55 -6.40 -3.67 -35.78
C GLN A 55 -4.90 -3.53 -35.49
N LYS A 56 -4.11 -3.11 -36.49
CA LYS A 56 -2.69 -2.80 -36.31
C LYS A 56 -2.49 -1.43 -35.66
N PRO A 57 -1.55 -1.29 -34.70
CA PRO A 57 -1.42 -0.03 -33.98
C PRO A 57 -0.81 1.00 -34.91
N THR A 58 -1.56 2.07 -35.19
CA THR A 58 -1.09 3.18 -36.03
C THR A 58 -0.21 4.17 -35.24
N TYR A 59 -0.13 4.01 -33.92
CA TYR A 59 0.40 5.02 -32.99
C TYR A 59 1.60 4.56 -32.14
N PHE A 60 1.89 3.26 -32.13
CA PHE A 60 3.17 2.77 -31.60
C PHE A 60 4.22 2.86 -32.71
N ASP A 61 5.45 3.18 -32.31
CA ASP A 61 6.61 3.13 -33.21
C ASP A 61 6.62 1.76 -33.90
N GLU A 62 6.96 1.68 -35.20
CA GLU A 62 6.84 0.45 -36.02
C GLU A 62 7.53 -0.78 -35.38
N ARG A 63 8.44 -0.51 -34.45
CA ARG A 63 9.21 -1.44 -33.62
C ARG A 63 8.42 -2.16 -32.51
N TYR A 64 7.23 -1.70 -32.11
CA TYR A 64 6.43 -2.27 -30.99
C TYR A 64 5.02 -2.69 -31.43
N ASN A 65 4.90 -3.29 -32.61
CA ASN A 65 3.61 -3.66 -33.19
C ASN A 65 3.29 -5.15 -33.05
N THR A 66 4.13 -5.95 -32.39
CA THR A 66 3.81 -7.37 -32.18
C THR A 66 2.89 -7.54 -30.97
N PRO A 67 1.99 -8.55 -30.96
CA PRO A 67 1.16 -8.85 -29.80
C PRO A 67 1.97 -9.05 -28.52
N ARG A 68 3.18 -9.62 -28.63
CA ARG A 68 4.11 -9.82 -27.52
C ARG A 68 4.59 -8.51 -26.91
N ASP A 69 4.91 -7.51 -27.74
CA ASP A 69 5.36 -6.20 -27.27
C ASP A 69 4.23 -5.48 -26.51
N LEU A 70 3.01 -5.57 -27.01
CA LEU A 70 1.82 -5.01 -26.38
C LEU A 70 1.50 -5.69 -25.04
N GLU A 71 1.62 -7.02 -24.97
CA GLU A 71 1.51 -7.77 -23.71
C GLU A 71 2.58 -7.36 -22.69
N GLN A 72 3.82 -7.11 -23.13
CA GLN A 72 4.88 -6.61 -22.24
C GLN A 72 4.56 -5.23 -21.68
N ILE A 73 4.08 -4.31 -22.53
CA ILE A 73 3.63 -2.98 -22.11
C ILE A 73 2.45 -3.10 -21.13
N TYR A 74 1.52 -4.01 -21.38
CA TYR A 74 0.37 -4.26 -20.49
C TYR A 74 0.80 -4.74 -19.11
N ASN A 75 1.73 -5.71 -19.05
CA ASN A 75 2.29 -6.20 -17.80
C ASN A 75 3.03 -5.09 -17.04
N TYR A 76 3.79 -4.26 -17.75
CA TYR A 76 4.48 -3.12 -17.15
C TYR A 76 3.51 -2.06 -16.59
N LEU A 77 2.47 -1.68 -17.34
CA LEU A 77 1.43 -0.78 -16.86
C LEU A 77 0.68 -1.36 -15.67
N THR A 78 0.44 -2.67 -15.66
CA THR A 78 -0.16 -3.37 -14.52
C THR A 78 0.72 -3.24 -13.28
N PHE A 79 2.03 -3.44 -13.42
CA PHE A 79 3.00 -3.22 -12.35
C PHE A 79 2.99 -1.76 -11.84
N LEU A 80 2.97 -0.77 -12.74
CA LEU A 80 2.90 0.65 -12.38
C LEU A 80 1.63 0.98 -11.62
N LYS A 81 0.47 0.49 -12.07
CA LYS A 81 -0.82 0.67 -11.38
C LYS A 81 -0.75 0.16 -9.94
N ILE A 82 -0.22 -1.04 -9.74
CA ILE A 82 -0.12 -1.64 -8.40
C ILE A 82 0.87 -0.85 -7.53
N SER A 83 1.99 -0.41 -8.11
CA SER A 83 2.99 0.43 -7.42
C SER A 83 2.40 1.77 -6.97
N LEU A 84 1.66 2.47 -7.84
CA LEU A 84 0.96 3.71 -7.51
C LEU A 84 -0.08 3.48 -6.40
N SER A 85 -0.82 2.37 -6.46
CA SER A 85 -1.77 2.00 -5.42
C SER A 85 -1.08 1.77 -4.07
N SER A 86 0.08 1.12 -4.06
CA SER A 86 0.88 0.91 -2.86
C SER A 86 1.36 2.24 -2.27
N GLN A 87 1.89 3.14 -3.11
CA GLN A 87 2.35 4.46 -2.68
C GLN A 87 1.22 5.32 -2.12
N ARG A 88 0.04 5.32 -2.76
CA ARG A 88 -1.17 5.96 -2.23
C ARG A 88 -1.53 5.43 -0.84
N ASN A 89 -1.49 4.11 -0.64
CA ASN A 89 -1.81 3.51 0.65
C ASN A 89 -0.79 3.88 1.74
N HIS A 90 0.49 4.07 1.39
CA HIS A 90 1.47 4.62 2.33
C HIS A 90 1.12 6.04 2.77
N ILE A 91 0.65 6.90 1.86
CA ILE A 91 0.20 8.26 2.22
C ILE A 91 -0.99 8.21 3.18
N ILE A 92 -1.98 7.35 2.91
CA ILE A 92 -3.12 7.16 3.82
C ILE A 92 -2.64 6.65 5.18
N PHE A 93 -1.71 5.71 5.20
CA PHE A 93 -1.11 5.22 6.45
C PHE A 93 -0.48 6.36 7.27
N TYR A 94 0.34 7.22 6.63
CA TYR A 94 0.97 8.34 7.33
C TYR A 94 -0.06 9.37 7.84
N ASP A 95 -1.10 9.67 7.06
CA ASP A 95 -2.19 10.54 7.50
C ASP A 95 -2.94 9.94 8.71
N LEU A 96 -3.27 8.65 8.66
CA LEU A 96 -3.89 7.93 9.78
C LEU A 96 -2.99 7.91 11.01
N LEU A 97 -1.69 7.70 10.83
CA LEU A 97 -0.72 7.69 11.93
C LEU A 97 -0.63 9.07 12.60
N ASN A 98 -0.50 10.15 11.83
CA ASN A 98 -0.48 11.51 12.35
C ASN A 98 -1.75 11.87 13.14
N LYS A 99 -2.91 11.46 12.62
CA LYS A 99 -4.20 11.62 13.30
C LYS A 99 -4.28 10.79 14.58
N PHE A 100 -3.75 9.56 14.57
CA PHE A 100 -3.69 8.69 15.74
C PHE A 100 -2.76 9.21 16.83
N GLU A 101 -1.56 9.70 16.48
CA GLU A 101 -0.63 10.32 17.42
C GLU A 101 -1.22 11.57 18.06
N SER A 102 -1.87 12.43 17.26
CA SER A 102 -2.59 13.61 17.75
C SER A 102 -3.71 13.24 18.75
N GLN A 103 -4.36 12.10 18.53
CA GLN A 103 -5.37 11.57 19.46
C GLN A 103 -4.74 11.15 20.79
N LEU A 104 -3.62 10.43 20.77
CA LEU A 104 -2.91 10.02 21.98
C LEU A 104 -2.51 11.22 22.84
N VAL A 105 -1.89 12.24 22.24
CA VAL A 105 -1.51 13.49 22.93
C VAL A 105 -2.73 14.20 23.53
N SER A 106 -3.87 14.19 22.83
CA SER A 106 -5.11 14.79 23.35
C SER A 106 -5.73 14.00 24.51
N VAL A 107 -5.45 12.71 24.64
CA VAL A 107 -5.92 11.85 25.75
C VAL A 107 -5.04 12.06 26.98
N GLU A 108 -3.73 12.23 26.81
CA GLU A 108 -2.80 12.53 27.90
C GLU A 108 -3.05 13.92 28.51
N ASN A 109 -3.40 14.91 27.68
CA ASN A 109 -3.70 16.29 28.11
C ASN A 109 -5.14 16.50 28.61
N ARG A 110 -6.00 15.47 28.53
CA ARG A 110 -7.42 15.51 28.93
C ARG A 110 -7.68 15.54 30.44
N HIS A 111 -6.64 15.74 31.26
CA HIS A 111 -6.80 16.17 32.64
C HIS A 111 -7.22 17.64 32.79
N SER A 112 -7.26 18.44 31.71
CA SER A 112 -7.76 19.81 31.77
C SER A 112 -8.77 20.12 30.66
N THR A 113 -9.97 20.53 31.10
CA THR A 113 -11.03 21.21 30.34
C THR A 113 -11.92 20.42 29.35
N LYS A 114 -13.21 20.33 29.74
CA LYS A 114 -14.35 19.70 29.03
C LYS A 114 -15.02 20.59 27.97
N ALA A 115 -14.33 21.56 27.37
CA ALA A 115 -14.97 22.51 26.47
C ALA A 115 -14.33 22.46 25.09
N SER A 116 -15.14 22.20 24.06
CA SER A 116 -14.81 22.19 22.61
C SER A 116 -14.05 20.97 22.07
N GLN A 117 -14.59 19.76 22.28
CA GLN A 117 -14.23 18.62 21.43
C GLN A 117 -14.83 18.81 20.03
N LYS A 118 -14.08 19.50 19.16
CA LYS A 118 -14.14 19.28 17.72
C LYS A 118 -14.10 17.75 17.53
N ARG A 119 -15.03 17.18 16.76
CA ARG A 119 -15.04 15.75 16.46
C ARG A 119 -13.71 15.44 15.76
N ILE A 120 -12.70 15.05 16.54
CA ILE A 120 -11.50 14.45 16.00
C ILE A 120 -12.00 13.10 15.50
N ASP A 121 -12.00 12.91 14.18
CA ASP A 121 -12.37 11.63 13.57
C ASP A 121 -11.50 10.54 14.21
N THR A 122 -12.11 9.77 15.11
CA THR A 122 -11.39 8.77 15.92
C THR A 122 -10.78 7.75 14.97
N VAL A 123 -9.45 7.69 14.94
CA VAL A 123 -8.74 6.72 14.13
C VAL A 123 -8.79 5.41 14.90
N ARG A 124 -9.37 4.38 14.27
CA ARG A 124 -9.55 3.08 14.90
C ARG A 124 -8.57 2.07 14.29
N PRO A 125 -8.14 1.04 15.05
CA PRO A 125 -7.23 0.00 14.56
C PRO A 125 -7.67 -0.63 13.23
N GLU A 126 -8.97 -0.77 12.99
CA GLU A 126 -9.56 -1.33 11.77
C GLU A 126 -9.17 -0.54 10.52
N HIS A 127 -8.94 0.78 10.64
CA HIS A 127 -8.48 1.59 9.51
C HIS A 127 -7.07 1.18 9.08
N PHE A 128 -6.17 0.94 10.05
CA PHE A 128 -4.83 0.44 9.76
C PHE A 128 -4.85 -0.98 9.19
N ILE A 129 -5.67 -1.88 9.76
CA ILE A 129 -5.82 -3.26 9.27
C ILE A 129 -6.18 -3.27 7.78
N ARG A 130 -7.18 -2.48 7.37
CA ARG A 130 -7.58 -2.38 5.94
C ARG A 130 -6.45 -1.91 5.04
N ILE A 131 -5.65 -0.93 5.49
CA ILE A 131 -4.52 -0.45 4.70
C ILE A 131 -3.47 -1.55 4.52
N PHE A 132 -3.14 -2.30 5.57
CA PHE A 132 -2.21 -3.41 5.47
C PHE A 132 -2.76 -4.58 4.65
N ASP A 133 -4.06 -4.87 4.72
CA ASP A 133 -4.68 -5.87 3.83
C ASP A 133 -4.52 -5.47 2.36
N GLN A 134 -4.74 -4.20 2.02
CA GLN A 134 -4.54 -3.71 0.65
C GLN A 134 -3.07 -3.74 0.22
N LEU A 135 -2.13 -3.37 1.11
CA LEU A 135 -0.69 -3.47 0.83
C LEU A 135 -0.24 -4.92 0.62
N ILE A 136 -0.75 -5.86 1.41
CA ILE A 136 -0.51 -7.30 1.23
C ILE A 136 -1.05 -7.78 -0.11
N GLN A 137 -2.28 -7.38 -0.47
CA GLN A 137 -2.87 -7.72 -1.76
C GLN A 137 -1.98 -7.19 -2.90
N ASN A 138 -1.59 -5.92 -2.83
CA ASN A 138 -0.74 -5.29 -3.85
C ASN A 138 0.61 -6.02 -4.00
N SER A 139 1.29 -6.38 -2.90
CA SER A 139 2.54 -7.14 -2.98
C SER A 139 2.36 -8.52 -3.62
N ASN A 140 1.25 -9.22 -3.32
CA ASN A 140 0.95 -10.49 -3.96
C ASN A 140 0.61 -10.33 -5.45
N GLU A 141 -0.10 -9.28 -5.83
CA GLU A 141 -0.38 -8.97 -7.23
C GLU A 141 0.91 -8.70 -8.01
N ILE A 142 1.87 -7.93 -7.45
CA ILE A 142 3.18 -7.69 -8.07
C ILE A 142 3.93 -9.01 -8.34
N LEU A 143 3.95 -9.92 -7.36
CA LEU A 143 4.62 -11.23 -7.51
C LEU A 143 3.99 -12.08 -8.63
N ASN A 144 2.73 -11.84 -8.97
CA ASN A 144 1.99 -12.56 -10.00
C ASN A 144 2.04 -11.86 -11.38
N VAL A 145 2.63 -10.67 -11.50
CA VAL A 145 2.78 -10.00 -12.80
C VAL A 145 3.75 -10.78 -13.68
N LYS A 146 3.31 -11.15 -14.89
CA LYS A 146 4.15 -11.84 -15.87
C LYS A 146 5.34 -10.96 -16.28
N GLY A 147 6.52 -11.56 -16.39
CA GLY A 147 7.75 -10.85 -16.75
C GLY A 147 8.53 -10.25 -15.57
N VAL A 148 8.00 -10.31 -14.35
CA VAL A 148 8.75 -9.98 -13.13
C VAL A 148 9.67 -11.14 -12.77
N HIS A 149 10.87 -11.15 -13.36
CA HIS A 149 11.90 -12.18 -13.13
C HIS A 149 13.03 -11.71 -12.21
N ASP A 150 13.05 -10.43 -11.82
CA ASP A 150 14.06 -9.87 -10.95
C ASP A 150 13.97 -10.46 -9.53
N SER A 151 15.01 -11.17 -9.12
CA SER A 151 15.10 -11.76 -7.78
C SER A 151 15.10 -10.70 -6.69
N SER A 152 15.70 -9.54 -6.92
CA SER A 152 15.76 -8.46 -5.93
C SER A 152 14.37 -7.87 -5.66
N LEU A 153 13.56 -7.69 -6.71
CA LEU A 153 12.17 -7.23 -6.58
C LEU A 153 11.31 -8.26 -5.85
N LYS A 154 11.49 -9.55 -6.13
CA LYS A 154 10.79 -10.64 -5.43
C LYS A 154 11.14 -10.67 -3.95
N ASP A 155 12.42 -10.63 -3.62
CA ASP A 155 12.91 -10.62 -2.24
C ASP A 155 12.42 -9.37 -1.48
N GLY A 156 12.39 -8.22 -2.15
CA GLY A 156 11.80 -6.99 -1.65
C GLY A 156 10.30 -7.16 -1.33
N CYS A 157 9.52 -7.72 -2.26
CA CYS A 157 8.09 -7.96 -2.05
C CYS A 157 7.82 -8.96 -0.92
N VAL A 158 8.60 -10.03 -0.82
CA VAL A 158 8.49 -11.01 0.28
C VAL A 158 8.83 -10.35 1.63
N SER A 159 9.85 -9.50 1.65
CA SER A 159 10.22 -8.74 2.86
C SER A 159 9.11 -7.77 3.26
N SER A 160 8.55 -7.03 2.31
CA SER A 160 7.39 -6.14 2.54
C SER A 160 6.17 -6.92 3.03
N LEU A 161 5.88 -8.09 2.46
CA LEU A 161 4.77 -8.96 2.90
C LEU A 161 4.91 -9.35 4.37
N ASN A 162 6.13 -9.69 4.83
CA ASN A 162 6.36 -9.99 6.23
C ASN A 162 6.06 -8.77 7.11
N ILE A 163 6.58 -7.59 6.75
CA ILE A 163 6.35 -6.35 7.50
C ILE A 163 4.85 -6.01 7.56
N PHE A 164 4.16 -6.04 6.43
CA PHE A 164 2.73 -5.71 6.38
C PHE A 164 1.88 -6.71 7.15
N ASN A 165 2.19 -8.01 7.09
CA ASN A 165 1.52 -9.01 7.91
C ASN A 165 1.77 -8.81 9.40
N ALA A 166 2.98 -8.42 9.77
CA ALA A 166 3.31 -8.09 11.15
C ALA A 166 2.47 -6.90 11.65
N CYS A 167 2.51 -5.77 10.93
CA CYS A 167 1.73 -4.58 11.26
C CYS A 167 0.23 -4.88 11.33
N ARG A 168 -0.32 -5.65 10.37
CA ARG A 168 -1.72 -6.07 10.39
C ARG A 168 -2.07 -6.85 11.66
N CYS A 169 -1.22 -7.80 12.06
CA CYS A 169 -1.39 -8.57 13.29
C CYS A 169 -1.29 -7.68 14.54
N TYR A 170 -0.37 -6.71 14.55
CA TYR A 170 -0.22 -5.74 15.63
C TYR A 170 -1.49 -4.89 15.83
N PHE A 171 -2.01 -4.27 14.77
CA PHE A 171 -3.26 -3.51 14.86
C PHE A 171 -4.48 -4.39 15.16
N GLY A 172 -4.49 -5.64 14.66
CA GLY A 172 -5.46 -6.64 15.06
C GLY A 172 -5.41 -6.95 16.56
N ALA A 173 -4.22 -7.00 17.16
CA ALA A 173 -4.08 -7.21 18.60
C ALA A 173 -4.62 -6.03 19.41
N ILE A 174 -4.35 -4.80 18.99
CA ILE A 174 -4.91 -3.59 19.62
C ILE A 174 -6.45 -3.65 19.61
N LEU A 175 -7.04 -4.06 18.48
CA LEU A 175 -8.50 -4.23 18.36
C LEU A 175 -9.04 -5.30 19.33
N MET A 176 -8.38 -6.46 19.41
CA MET A 176 -8.79 -7.50 20.36
C MET A 176 -8.62 -7.06 21.82
N GLN A 177 -7.64 -6.21 22.10
CA GLN A 177 -7.46 -5.61 23.43
C GLN A 177 -8.60 -4.66 23.78
N THR A 178 -9.03 -3.80 22.84
CA THR A 178 -10.20 -2.92 23.06
C THR A 178 -11.48 -3.72 23.31
N ASP A 179 -11.59 -4.89 22.69
CA ASP A 179 -12.71 -5.84 22.90
C ASP A 179 -12.55 -6.74 24.14
N LYS A 180 -11.50 -6.52 24.95
CA LYS A 180 -11.16 -7.35 26.13
C LYS A 180 -10.91 -8.83 25.82
N ARG A 181 -10.63 -9.16 24.56
CA ARG A 181 -10.25 -10.51 24.09
C ARG A 181 -8.74 -10.71 24.22
N PHE A 182 -8.22 -10.68 25.45
CA PHE A 182 -6.78 -10.64 25.72
C PHE A 182 -6.02 -11.87 25.19
N LYS A 183 -6.62 -13.06 25.23
CA LYS A 183 -6.00 -14.28 24.69
C LYS A 183 -5.75 -14.17 23.17
N ASP A 184 -6.72 -13.64 22.45
CA ASP A 184 -6.62 -13.42 21.00
C ASP A 184 -5.62 -12.31 20.69
N ALA A 185 -5.63 -11.22 21.48
CA ALA A 185 -4.66 -10.13 21.36
C ALA A 185 -3.22 -10.64 21.50
N VAL A 186 -2.95 -11.45 22.54
CA VAL A 186 -1.63 -12.06 22.76
C VAL A 186 -1.24 -12.96 21.58
N CYS A 187 -2.15 -13.80 21.09
CA CYS A 187 -1.89 -14.66 19.92
C CYS A 187 -1.50 -13.83 18.67
N LEU A 188 -2.18 -12.72 18.42
CA LEU A 188 -1.88 -11.81 17.31
C LEU A 188 -0.54 -11.10 17.49
N LEU A 189 -0.18 -10.68 18.70
CA LEU A 189 1.15 -10.13 19.00
C LEU A 189 2.27 -11.14 18.73
N TYR A 190 2.09 -12.41 19.14
CA TYR A 190 3.03 -13.47 18.83
C TYR A 190 3.21 -13.67 17.33
N LYS A 191 2.12 -13.67 16.56
CA LYS A 191 2.18 -13.73 15.09
C LYS A 191 2.93 -12.53 14.51
N SER A 192 2.69 -11.33 15.02
CA SER A 192 3.41 -10.12 14.60
C SER A 192 4.92 -10.24 14.82
N LEU A 193 5.34 -10.67 16.02
CA LEU A 193 6.76 -10.88 16.34
C LEU A 193 7.41 -11.95 15.46
N LYS A 194 6.67 -13.00 15.13
CA LYS A 194 7.12 -14.05 14.20
C LYS A 194 7.39 -13.48 12.81
N TYR A 195 6.49 -12.65 12.27
CA TYR A 195 6.69 -12.02 10.97
C TYR A 195 7.88 -11.04 10.95
N PHE A 196 8.15 -10.32 12.05
CA PHE A 196 9.35 -9.49 12.18
C PHE A 196 10.66 -10.29 12.35
N GLY A 197 10.58 -11.63 12.48
CA GLY A 197 11.77 -12.46 12.76
C GLY A 197 12.30 -12.29 14.20
N LEU A 198 11.57 -11.60 15.08
CA LEU A 198 11.96 -11.32 16.47
C LEU A 198 11.59 -12.45 17.44
N PHE A 199 10.94 -13.51 16.96
CA PHE A 199 10.45 -14.63 17.78
C PHE A 199 11.55 -15.35 18.56
N LYS A 200 12.76 -15.50 17.98
CA LYS A 200 13.90 -16.15 18.66
C LYS A 200 14.34 -15.42 19.94
N ASN A 201 14.15 -14.10 19.99
CA ASN A 201 14.47 -13.28 21.16
C ASN A 201 13.36 -13.33 22.22
N PHE A 202 12.14 -13.70 21.82
CA PHE A 202 11.00 -13.79 22.72
C PHE A 202 10.93 -15.16 23.41
N ASP A 203 11.22 -16.26 22.70
CA ASP A 203 11.28 -17.60 23.32
C ASP A 203 12.33 -17.67 24.44
N SER A 204 13.45 -16.96 24.31
CA SER A 204 14.47 -16.86 25.37
C SER A 204 14.00 -16.00 26.56
N MET A 205 13.18 -14.96 26.33
CA MET A 205 12.54 -14.17 27.40
C MET A 205 11.41 -14.94 28.10
N VAL A 206 10.57 -15.67 27.38
CA VAL A 206 9.49 -16.49 27.97
C VAL A 206 10.06 -17.70 28.70
N SER A 207 11.12 -18.32 28.18
CA SER A 207 11.80 -19.42 28.87
C SER A 207 12.51 -18.97 30.15
N SER A 208 12.92 -17.70 30.24
CA SER A 208 13.51 -17.11 31.46
C SER A 208 12.47 -16.59 32.45
N HIS A 209 11.27 -16.23 32.00
CA HIS A 209 10.13 -15.87 32.84
C HIS A 209 9.01 -16.90 32.63
N LYS A 210 9.06 -18.00 33.39
CA LYS A 210 7.92 -18.92 33.56
C LYS A 210 6.69 -18.13 33.98
N PHE A 211 5.85 -17.78 33.02
CA PHE A 211 4.48 -17.41 33.30
C PHE A 211 3.68 -18.71 33.40
N ILE A 212 3.39 -19.03 34.68
CA ILE A 212 2.61 -20.16 35.23
C ILE A 212 3.41 -21.46 35.35
#